data_AF-A0A358EEB3-F1
#
_entry.id   AF-A0A358EEB3-F1
#
_cell.length_a   1.000
_cell.length_b   1.000
_cell.length_c   1.000
_cell.angle_alpha   90.00
_cell.angle_beta   90.00
_cell.angle_gamma   90.00
#
_symmetry.space_group_name_H-M   'P 1'
#
loop_
_entity.id
_entity.type
_entity.pdbx_description
1 polymer ?
#
loop_
_entity_poly.entity_id
_entity_poly.type
_entity_poly.pdbx_seq_one_letter_code
_entity_poly.pdbx_strand_id
1 'polypeptide(L)'
;MNRLALVAFTALLPVSLAAQIGAVPSRLVEVETERSRACVSTLRQIAVLDRVLAPIVTRGTRLGEIAEAVALEDRMMVEPFASSDETEVLVQNWFTTDAALAQRYVMSEDSGVLAERQAGRETIKAVITEALTTVQQYADSVLTANTALIQAAGPCDGAIFVRGAVLGACGDASGPICEQAALPAGKARDFRFVDTGDSVWEIQETRPWTVPSPLQPTADGQLGGGRTIGYARVGNEA
;
A
#
# COMPACT_ATOMS: atom_id res chain seq x y z
N MET A 1 -11.57 52.01 -53.81
CA MET A 1 -10.15 52.09 -53.36
C MET A 1 -10.00 51.24 -52.11
N ASN A 2 -9.10 50.24 -52.21
CA ASN A 2 -8.66 49.32 -51.17
C ASN A 2 -8.34 49.98 -49.83
N ARG A 3 -8.74 49.35 -48.72
CA ARG A 3 -7.88 49.20 -47.54
C ARG A 3 -8.09 47.81 -46.90
N LEU A 4 -7.08 46.96 -47.08
CA LEU A 4 -6.92 45.68 -46.39
C LEU A 4 -6.89 45.90 -44.87
N ALA A 5 -7.67 45.10 -44.14
CA ALA A 5 -7.47 44.89 -42.72
C ALA A 5 -6.36 43.85 -42.55
N LEU A 6 -5.20 44.29 -42.06
CA LEU A 6 -4.08 43.42 -41.70
C LEU A 6 -4.36 42.87 -40.30
N VAL A 7 -4.72 41.60 -40.20
CA VAL A 7 -4.81 40.88 -38.92
C VAL A 7 -3.39 40.63 -38.45
N ALA A 8 -2.97 41.34 -37.40
CA ALA A 8 -1.73 41.04 -36.69
C ALA A 8 -1.96 39.76 -35.87
N PHE A 9 -1.48 38.63 -36.40
CA PHE A 9 -1.36 37.38 -35.68
C PHE A 9 -0.21 37.55 -34.66
N THR A 10 -0.53 37.93 -33.43
CA THR A 10 0.41 37.84 -32.30
C THR A 10 0.67 36.36 -32.05
N ALA A 11 1.82 35.89 -32.53
CA ALA A 11 2.37 34.59 -32.16
C ALA A 11 2.59 34.58 -30.64
N LEU A 12 1.64 33.98 -29.91
CA LEU A 12 1.88 33.47 -28.57
C LEU A 12 2.91 32.35 -28.71
N LEU A 13 4.19 32.71 -28.58
CA LEU A 13 5.25 31.73 -28.41
C LEU A 13 4.89 30.86 -27.20
N PRO A 14 4.91 29.52 -27.31
CA PRO A 14 4.71 28.66 -26.17
C PRO A 14 5.84 28.95 -25.18
N VAL A 15 5.51 29.55 -24.05
CA VAL A 15 6.41 29.68 -22.91
C VAL A 15 6.86 28.27 -22.59
N SER A 16 8.13 27.98 -22.84
CA SER A 16 8.71 26.67 -22.63
C SER A 16 8.53 26.31 -21.15
N LEU A 17 8.04 25.09 -20.87
CA LEU A 17 7.89 24.53 -19.52
C LEU A 17 9.19 24.55 -18.67
N ALA A 18 10.34 24.86 -19.28
CA ALA A 18 11.62 25.03 -18.60
C ALA A 18 11.64 26.21 -17.59
N ALA A 19 10.71 27.16 -17.67
CA ALA A 19 10.72 28.36 -16.84
C ALA A 19 10.03 28.22 -15.46
N GLN A 20 9.53 27.04 -15.09
CA GLN A 20 8.97 26.78 -13.74
C GLN A 20 9.95 26.10 -12.78
N ILE A 21 11.24 25.99 -13.14
CA ILE A 21 12.28 25.60 -12.18
C ILE A 21 12.55 26.84 -11.30
N GLY A 22 11.80 26.94 -10.19
CA GLY A 22 12.12 27.89 -9.14
C GLY A 22 13.58 27.72 -8.69
N ALA A 23 14.21 28.80 -8.25
CA ALA A 23 15.56 28.75 -7.70
C ALA A 23 15.62 27.69 -6.58
N VAL A 24 16.67 26.87 -6.58
CA VAL A 24 16.93 25.86 -5.53
C VAL A 24 16.78 26.56 -4.17
N PRO A 25 15.93 26.07 -3.26
CA PRO A 25 15.79 26.66 -1.95
C PRO A 25 17.16 26.80 -1.26
N SER A 26 17.47 28.00 -0.76
CA SER A 26 18.81 28.32 -0.24
C SER A 26 19.28 27.45 0.94
N ARG A 27 18.34 26.76 1.61
CA ARG A 27 18.60 25.83 2.71
C ARG A 27 18.34 24.37 2.35
N LEU A 28 18.11 24.05 1.07
CA LEU A 28 17.74 22.70 0.65
C LEU A 28 18.76 21.67 1.11
N VAL A 29 20.05 21.91 0.87
CA VAL A 29 21.12 20.97 1.26
C VAL A 29 21.07 20.68 2.77
N GLU A 30 20.93 21.70 3.61
CA GLU A 30 20.86 21.58 5.07
C GLU A 30 19.61 20.80 5.50
N VAL A 31 18.45 21.17 4.98
CA VAL A 31 17.15 20.56 5.30
C VAL A 31 17.10 19.09 4.88
N GLU A 32 17.52 18.77 3.67
CA GLU A 32 17.49 17.42 3.11
C GLU A 32 18.49 16.50 3.81
N THR A 33 19.66 17.04 4.17
CA THR A 33 20.67 16.31 4.96
C THR A 33 20.13 16.01 6.35
N GLU A 34 19.54 16.99 7.04
CA GLU A 34 19.03 16.79 8.39
C GLU A 34 17.82 15.85 8.43
N ARG A 35 16.88 15.99 7.49
CA ARG A 35 15.75 15.06 7.35
C ARG A 35 16.25 13.63 7.10
N SER A 36 17.26 13.47 6.24
CA SER A 36 17.83 12.15 5.95
C SER A 36 18.43 11.48 7.20
N ARG A 37 19.09 12.25 8.08
CA ARG A 37 19.57 11.72 9.38
C ARG A 37 18.42 11.34 10.29
N ALA A 38 17.45 12.24 10.46
CA ALA A 38 16.31 12.03 11.36
C ALA A 38 15.51 10.77 10.99
N CYS A 39 15.36 10.49 9.69
CA CYS A 39 14.60 9.35 9.18
C CYS A 39 15.23 7.98 9.47
N VAL A 40 16.53 7.88 9.74
CA VAL A 40 17.19 6.59 10.00
C VAL A 40 16.56 5.87 11.20
N SER A 41 16.40 6.59 12.30
CA SER A 41 15.84 6.00 13.53
C SER A 41 14.37 5.63 13.38
N THR A 42 13.59 6.48 12.71
CA THR A 42 12.16 6.29 12.45
C THR A 42 11.92 5.10 11.54
N LEU A 43 12.61 5.02 10.40
CA LEU A 43 12.44 3.93 9.43
C LEU A 43 12.90 2.58 9.99
N ARG A 44 13.89 2.57 10.88
CA ARG A 44 14.26 1.35 11.61
C ARG A 44 13.15 0.87 12.54
N GLN A 45 12.47 1.78 13.22
CA GLN A 45 11.33 1.43 14.07
C GLN A 45 10.12 0.98 13.25
N ILE A 46 9.85 1.62 12.10
CA ILE A 46 8.85 1.16 11.13
C ILE A 46 9.17 -0.26 10.66
N ALA A 47 10.43 -0.57 10.34
CA ALA A 47 10.82 -1.93 9.95
C ALA A 47 10.66 -2.98 11.08
N VAL A 48 10.63 -2.56 12.35
CA VAL A 48 10.24 -3.44 13.47
C VAL A 48 8.73 -3.63 13.48
N LEU A 49 7.96 -2.55 13.33
CA LEU A 49 6.51 -2.59 13.25
C LEU A 49 6.02 -3.48 12.09
N ASP A 50 6.62 -3.36 10.91
CA ASP A 50 6.31 -4.19 9.75
C ASP A 50 6.52 -5.67 10.03
N ARG A 51 7.61 -6.02 10.74
CA ARG A 51 7.87 -7.41 11.16
C ARG A 51 6.83 -7.93 12.16
N VAL A 52 6.30 -7.06 13.02
CA VAL A 52 5.20 -7.41 13.95
C VAL A 52 3.88 -7.61 13.18
N LEU A 53 3.61 -6.76 12.18
CA LEU A 53 2.38 -6.82 11.39
C LEU A 53 2.38 -7.94 10.34
N ALA A 54 3.54 -8.32 9.81
CA ALA A 54 3.68 -9.35 8.77
C ALA A 54 2.95 -10.68 9.06
N PRO A 55 3.10 -11.32 10.23
CA PRO A 55 2.34 -12.54 10.54
C PRO A 55 0.82 -12.30 10.62
N ILE A 56 0.39 -11.10 11.06
CA ILE A 56 -1.03 -10.73 11.15
C ILE A 56 -1.63 -10.62 9.74
N VAL A 57 -0.93 -9.93 8.83
CA VAL A 57 -1.32 -9.81 7.41
C VAL A 57 -1.37 -11.16 6.73
N THR A 58 -0.36 -12.01 6.97
CA THR A 58 -0.31 -13.37 6.44
C THR A 58 -1.53 -14.17 6.88
N ARG A 59 -1.85 -14.15 8.19
CA ARG A 59 -3.02 -14.85 8.73
C ARG A 59 -4.34 -14.28 8.20
N GLY A 60 -4.47 -12.96 8.13
CA GLY A 60 -5.68 -12.31 7.59
C GLY A 60 -5.94 -12.66 6.13
N THR A 61 -4.89 -12.64 5.30
CA THR A 61 -4.97 -13.05 3.88
C THR A 61 -5.42 -14.50 3.78
N ARG A 62 -4.78 -15.38 4.56
CA ARG A 62 -5.10 -16.80 4.61
C ARG A 62 -6.57 -17.08 5.02
N LEU A 63 -7.08 -16.38 6.03
CA LEU A 63 -8.49 -16.49 6.43
C LEU A 63 -9.44 -15.99 5.33
N GLY A 64 -9.04 -15.01 4.53
CA GLY A 64 -9.79 -14.55 3.36
C GLY A 64 -9.89 -15.62 2.27
N GLU A 65 -8.78 -16.27 1.93
CA GLU A 65 -8.75 -17.40 0.99
C GLU A 65 -9.63 -18.57 1.48
N ILE A 66 -9.59 -18.85 2.78
CA ILE A 66 -10.43 -19.87 3.42
C ILE A 66 -11.91 -19.51 3.34
N ALA A 67 -12.27 -18.25 3.56
CA ALA A 67 -13.66 -17.80 3.42
C ALA A 67 -14.16 -17.99 1.99
N GLU A 68 -13.33 -17.69 0.99
CA GLU A 68 -13.65 -17.90 -0.43
C GLU A 68 -13.82 -19.39 -0.75
N ALA A 69 -12.88 -20.23 -0.32
CA ALA A 69 -12.95 -21.68 -0.49
C ALA A 69 -14.23 -22.29 0.13
N VAL A 70 -14.62 -21.83 1.32
CA VAL A 70 -15.86 -22.26 2.00
C VAL A 70 -17.10 -21.80 1.22
N ALA A 71 -17.10 -20.58 0.68
CA ALA A 71 -18.20 -20.08 -0.13
C ALA A 71 -18.37 -20.84 -1.46
N LEU A 72 -17.25 -21.30 -2.03
CA LEU A 72 -17.22 -22.09 -3.26
C LEU A 72 -17.32 -23.60 -3.03
N GLU A 73 -17.31 -24.04 -1.77
CA GLU A 73 -17.21 -25.46 -1.38
C GLU A 73 -16.00 -26.18 -2.01
N ASP A 74 -14.91 -25.44 -2.27
CA ASP A 74 -13.70 -25.95 -2.91
C ASP A 74 -12.52 -25.99 -1.93
N ARG A 75 -12.32 -27.15 -1.31
CA ARG A 75 -11.22 -27.36 -0.37
C ARG A 75 -9.84 -27.28 -1.03
N MET A 76 -9.72 -27.57 -2.33
CA MET A 76 -8.42 -27.66 -3.00
C MET A 76 -7.75 -26.28 -3.13
N MET A 77 -8.52 -25.20 -3.08
CA MET A 77 -8.01 -23.83 -3.11
C MET A 77 -7.12 -23.50 -1.91
N VAL A 78 -7.32 -24.18 -0.79
CA VAL A 78 -6.70 -23.82 0.50
C VAL A 78 -5.92 -24.96 1.14
N GLU A 79 -5.85 -26.14 0.52
CA GLU A 79 -4.94 -27.18 1.00
C GLU A 79 -3.45 -26.78 0.78
N PRO A 80 -2.54 -27.12 1.70
CA PRO A 80 -2.77 -27.84 2.96
C PRO A 80 -3.30 -26.95 4.09
N PHE A 81 -4.11 -27.53 4.99
CA PHE A 81 -4.54 -26.85 6.21
C PHE A 81 -3.44 -26.86 7.28
N ALA A 82 -3.25 -25.73 7.96
CA ALA A 82 -2.29 -25.59 9.05
C ALA A 82 -2.83 -26.22 10.35
N SER A 83 -2.22 -27.33 10.78
CA SER A 83 -2.63 -28.03 12.02
C SER A 83 -2.38 -27.23 13.30
N SER A 84 -1.59 -26.16 13.22
CA SER A 84 -1.33 -25.25 14.34
C SER A 84 -2.35 -24.13 14.46
N ASP A 85 -3.20 -23.90 13.46
CA ASP A 85 -4.28 -22.90 13.52
C ASP A 85 -5.62 -23.62 13.77
N GLU A 86 -6.21 -23.36 14.93
CA GLU A 86 -7.47 -23.98 15.35
C GLU A 86 -8.63 -23.68 14.38
N THR A 87 -8.63 -22.50 13.74
CA THR A 87 -9.64 -22.15 12.74
C THR A 87 -9.50 -23.02 11.50
N GLU A 88 -8.28 -23.24 11.02
CA GLU A 88 -8.04 -24.12 9.87
C GLU A 88 -8.41 -25.57 10.16
N VAL A 89 -8.16 -26.06 11.37
CA VAL A 89 -8.59 -27.40 11.80
C VAL A 89 -10.12 -27.53 11.78
N LEU A 90 -10.85 -26.53 12.27
CA LEU A 90 -12.32 -26.52 12.22
C LEU A 90 -12.84 -26.51 10.78
N VAL A 91 -12.22 -25.72 9.90
CA VAL A 91 -12.58 -25.65 8.47
C VAL A 91 -12.31 -26.97 7.76
N GLN A 92 -11.16 -27.60 8.00
CA GLN A 92 -10.83 -28.91 7.45
C GLN A 92 -11.86 -29.98 7.85
N ASN A 93 -12.26 -29.98 9.13
CA ASN A 93 -13.27 -30.89 9.64
C ASN A 93 -14.65 -30.61 9.04
N TRP A 94 -15.00 -29.33 8.84
CA TRP A 94 -16.23 -28.94 8.16
C TRP A 94 -16.26 -29.45 6.72
N PHE A 95 -15.21 -29.25 5.91
CA PHE A 95 -15.14 -29.76 4.54
C PHE A 95 -15.31 -31.28 4.48
N THR A 96 -14.69 -32.00 5.41
CA THR A 96 -14.81 -33.46 5.50
C THR A 96 -16.25 -33.89 5.81
N THR A 97 -16.90 -33.19 6.74
CA THR A 97 -18.28 -33.46 7.14
C THR A 97 -19.26 -33.10 6.02
N ASP A 98 -19.09 -31.94 5.39
CA ASP A 98 -19.95 -31.47 4.30
C ASP A 98 -19.85 -32.38 3.07
N ALA A 99 -18.66 -32.89 2.74
CA ALA A 99 -18.50 -33.88 1.67
C ALA A 99 -19.30 -35.17 1.93
N ALA A 100 -19.32 -35.65 3.17
CA ALA A 100 -20.12 -36.82 3.54
C ALA A 100 -21.63 -36.53 3.47
N LEU A 101 -22.06 -35.32 3.87
CA LEU A 101 -23.45 -34.88 3.72
C LEU A 101 -23.85 -34.73 2.25
N ALA A 102 -22.97 -34.19 1.41
CA ALA A 102 -23.20 -34.06 -0.02
C ALA A 102 -23.40 -35.43 -0.68
N GLN A 103 -22.57 -36.42 -0.35
CA GLN A 103 -22.74 -37.80 -0.82
C GLN A 103 -24.07 -38.41 -0.35
N ARG A 104 -24.43 -38.23 0.93
CA ARG A 104 -25.73 -38.68 1.45
C ARG A 104 -26.89 -38.07 0.69
N TYR A 105 -26.85 -36.77 0.42
CA TYR A 105 -27.91 -36.07 -0.31
C TYR A 105 -28.06 -36.61 -1.74
N VAL A 106 -26.96 -36.87 -2.45
CA VAL A 106 -27.00 -37.49 -3.79
C VAL A 106 -27.70 -38.85 -3.77
N MET A 107 -27.60 -39.60 -2.68
CA MET A 107 -28.21 -40.93 -2.55
C MET A 107 -29.68 -40.90 -2.09
N SER A 108 -30.05 -39.98 -1.21
CA SER A 108 -31.37 -39.95 -0.57
C SER A 108 -32.32 -38.88 -1.11
N GLU A 109 -31.78 -37.83 -1.74
CA GLU A 109 -32.48 -36.59 -2.09
C GLU A 109 -33.23 -35.94 -0.91
N ASP A 110 -32.80 -36.25 0.32
CA ASP A 110 -33.46 -35.80 1.53
C ASP A 110 -33.20 -34.30 1.80
N SER A 111 -34.27 -33.50 1.75
CA SER A 111 -34.24 -32.07 2.05
C SER A 111 -33.70 -31.74 3.45
N GLY A 112 -33.81 -32.66 4.41
CA GLY A 112 -33.21 -32.52 5.74
C GLY A 112 -31.67 -32.46 5.69
N VAL A 113 -31.05 -33.20 4.76
CA VAL A 113 -29.59 -33.16 4.56
C VAL A 113 -29.15 -31.82 3.96
N LEU A 114 -29.94 -31.25 3.04
CA LEU A 114 -29.65 -29.89 2.54
C LEU A 114 -29.72 -28.84 3.64
N ALA A 115 -30.71 -28.94 4.53
CA ALA A 115 -30.81 -28.05 5.68
C ALA A 115 -29.61 -28.20 6.63
N GLU A 116 -29.16 -29.43 6.88
CA GLU A 116 -27.97 -29.71 7.68
C GLU A 116 -26.69 -29.11 7.06
N ARG A 117 -26.48 -29.29 5.74
CA ARG A 117 -25.36 -28.66 5.01
C ARG A 117 -25.40 -27.14 5.11
N GLN A 118 -26.57 -26.53 4.91
CA GLN A 118 -26.72 -25.09 5.00
C GLN A 118 -26.41 -24.58 6.42
N ALA A 119 -26.88 -25.27 7.46
CA ALA A 119 -26.56 -24.91 8.84
C ALA A 119 -25.05 -25.03 9.14
N GLY A 120 -24.41 -26.09 8.65
CA GLY A 120 -22.95 -26.27 8.76
C GLY A 120 -22.17 -25.15 8.08
N ARG A 121 -22.57 -24.76 6.86
CA ARG A 121 -21.99 -23.62 6.13
C ARG A 121 -22.08 -22.32 6.92
N GLU A 122 -23.25 -21.99 7.46
CA GLU A 122 -23.41 -20.74 8.22
C GLU A 122 -22.60 -20.75 9.51
N THR A 123 -22.47 -21.91 10.16
CA THR A 123 -21.64 -22.07 11.35
C THR A 123 -20.16 -21.85 11.03
N ILE A 124 -19.63 -22.47 9.97
CA ILE A 124 -18.21 -22.32 9.66
C ILE A 124 -17.89 -20.90 9.16
N LYS A 125 -18.80 -20.25 8.43
CA LYS A 125 -18.67 -18.83 8.04
C LYS A 125 -18.58 -17.92 9.26
N ALA A 126 -19.38 -18.18 10.30
CA ALA A 126 -19.34 -17.42 11.54
C ALA A 126 -17.98 -17.57 12.25
N VAL A 127 -17.45 -18.80 12.32
CA VAL A 127 -16.11 -19.08 12.88
C VAL A 127 -15.01 -18.30 12.14
N ILE A 128 -15.03 -18.31 10.81
CA ILE A 128 -14.03 -17.58 10.00
C ILE A 128 -14.17 -16.07 10.19
N THR A 129 -15.40 -15.57 10.25
CA THR A 129 -15.68 -14.14 10.49
C THR A 129 -15.18 -13.68 11.86
N GLU A 130 -15.36 -14.50 12.89
CA GLU A 130 -14.82 -14.23 14.23
C GLU A 130 -13.28 -14.23 14.23
N ALA A 131 -12.66 -15.18 13.54
CA ALA A 131 -11.21 -15.23 13.39
C ALA A 131 -10.66 -13.99 12.65
N LEU A 132 -11.30 -13.56 11.56
CA LEU A 132 -10.95 -12.34 10.83
C LEU A 132 -11.12 -11.09 11.71
N THR A 133 -12.21 -11.00 12.46
CA THR A 133 -12.46 -9.90 13.40
C THR A 133 -11.36 -9.83 14.46
N THR A 134 -10.95 -10.99 15.01
CA THR A 134 -9.86 -11.07 15.98
C THR A 134 -8.53 -10.59 15.39
N VAL A 135 -8.21 -11.00 14.16
CA VAL A 135 -7.00 -10.55 13.44
C VAL A 135 -7.03 -9.04 13.23
N GLN A 136 -8.16 -8.49 12.79
CA GLN A 136 -8.35 -7.05 12.58
C GLN A 136 -8.19 -6.26 13.88
N GLN A 137 -8.85 -6.67 14.96
CA GLN A 137 -8.71 -6.03 16.28
C GLN A 137 -7.27 -6.04 16.78
N TYR A 138 -6.54 -7.14 16.56
CA TYR A 138 -5.14 -7.21 16.93
C TYR A 138 -4.28 -6.26 16.09
N ALA A 139 -4.48 -6.23 14.77
CA ALA A 139 -3.81 -5.28 13.87
C ALA A 139 -4.06 -3.82 14.30
N ASP A 140 -5.33 -3.47 14.54
CA ASP A 140 -5.74 -2.12 14.97
C ASP A 140 -5.11 -1.75 16.31
N SER A 141 -5.00 -2.70 17.25
CA SER A 141 -4.35 -2.48 18.54
C SER A 141 -2.86 -2.15 18.38
N VAL A 142 -2.16 -2.86 17.49
CA VAL A 142 -0.75 -2.64 17.18
C VAL A 142 -0.56 -1.29 16.49
N LEU A 143 -1.40 -0.95 15.51
CA LEU A 143 -1.35 0.33 14.81
C LEU A 143 -1.66 1.50 15.72
N THR A 144 -2.70 1.39 16.55
CA THR A 144 -3.09 2.42 17.51
C THR A 144 -1.97 2.71 18.51
N ALA A 145 -1.34 1.66 19.06
CA ALA A 145 -0.20 1.78 19.97
C ALA A 145 1.02 2.46 19.32
N ASN A 146 1.12 2.44 17.98
CA ASN A 146 2.24 2.99 17.22
C ASN A 146 1.87 4.26 16.42
N THR A 147 0.74 4.90 16.71
CA THR A 147 0.25 6.08 15.97
C THR A 147 1.30 7.19 15.86
N ALA A 148 2.02 7.49 16.95
CA ALA A 148 3.04 8.53 16.96
C ALA A 148 4.22 8.21 16.04
N LEU A 149 4.64 6.94 15.99
CA LEU A 149 5.69 6.46 15.10
C LEU A 149 5.26 6.57 13.63
N ILE A 150 4.02 6.16 13.32
CA ILE A 150 3.45 6.24 11.97
C ILE A 150 3.40 7.71 11.50
N GLN A 151 2.96 8.63 12.37
CA GLN A 151 2.95 10.06 12.06
C GLN A 151 4.36 10.62 11.87
N ALA A 152 5.32 10.21 12.71
CA ALA A 152 6.72 10.61 12.60
C ALA A 152 7.39 10.09 11.31
N ALA A 153 6.87 9.02 10.71
CA ALA A 153 7.38 8.46 9.46
C ALA A 153 6.92 9.23 8.22
N GLY A 154 5.89 10.08 8.31
CA GLY A 154 5.34 10.84 7.18
C GLY A 154 6.40 11.59 6.34
N PRO A 155 7.33 12.34 6.95
CA PRO A 155 8.42 13.02 6.21
C PRO A 155 9.45 12.08 5.56
N CYS A 156 9.47 10.81 5.95
CA CYS A 156 10.41 9.79 5.48
C CYS A 156 9.80 8.91 4.39
N ASP A 157 8.47 8.83 4.32
CA ASP A 157 7.77 8.01 3.35
C ASP A 157 8.00 8.53 1.92
N GLY A 158 8.45 7.64 1.03
CA GLY A 158 8.79 7.95 -0.35
C GLY A 158 9.90 9.00 -0.53
N ALA A 159 10.61 9.40 0.53
CA ALA A 159 11.64 10.43 0.44
C ALA A 159 12.87 9.93 -0.35
N ILE A 160 13.57 10.88 -0.96
CA ILE A 160 14.92 10.70 -1.49
C ILE A 160 15.90 11.12 -0.39
N PHE A 161 16.87 10.27 -0.08
CA PHE A 161 17.79 10.46 1.03
C PHE A 161 19.19 10.86 0.56
N VAL A 162 19.84 11.72 1.34
CA VAL A 162 21.28 12.01 1.16
C VAL A 162 22.08 10.85 1.74
N ARG A 163 22.76 10.08 0.88
CA ARG A 163 23.44 8.82 1.24
C ARG A 163 24.44 9.00 2.38
N GLY A 164 25.29 10.02 2.30
CA GLY A 164 26.29 10.29 3.33
C GLY A 164 25.67 10.64 4.68
N ALA A 165 24.52 11.33 4.69
CA ALA A 165 23.79 11.66 5.89
C ALA A 165 23.19 10.41 6.56
N VAL A 166 22.62 9.52 5.76
CA VAL A 166 22.10 8.23 6.22
C VAL A 166 23.21 7.36 6.78
N LEU A 167 24.30 7.15 6.04
CA LEU A 167 25.44 6.33 6.51
C LEU A 167 26.05 6.89 7.79
N GLY A 168 26.19 8.22 7.89
CA GLY A 168 26.68 8.87 9.10
C GLY A 168 25.76 8.67 10.31
N ALA A 169 24.44 8.69 10.11
CA ALA A 169 23.45 8.45 11.17
C ALA A 169 23.30 6.96 11.51
N CYS A 170 23.56 6.06 10.57
CA CYS A 170 23.56 4.62 10.79
C CYS A 170 24.71 4.19 11.72
N GLY A 171 25.92 4.73 11.54
CA GLY A 171 27.09 4.24 12.28
C GLY A 171 27.23 2.72 12.12
N ASP A 172 27.25 2.00 13.25
CA ASP A 172 27.28 0.52 13.28
C ASP A 172 25.88 -0.13 13.37
N ALA A 173 24.81 0.65 13.32
CA ALA A 173 23.45 0.14 13.43
C ALA A 173 22.99 -0.56 12.15
N SER A 174 22.27 -1.68 12.32
CA SER A 174 21.61 -2.39 11.23
C SER A 174 20.18 -1.90 11.01
N GLY A 175 19.65 -2.16 9.82
CA GLY A 175 18.31 -1.77 9.40
C GLY A 175 18.22 -1.59 7.89
N PRO A 176 17.02 -1.69 7.31
CA PRO A 176 16.85 -1.76 5.87
C PRO A 176 17.37 -0.50 5.14
N ILE A 177 17.17 0.69 5.72
CA ILE A 177 17.71 1.92 5.13
C ILE A 177 19.26 1.97 5.21
N CYS A 178 19.86 1.49 6.29
CA CYS A 178 21.32 1.47 6.46
C CYS A 178 21.98 0.47 5.51
N GLU A 179 21.41 -0.73 5.41
CA GLU A 179 21.85 -1.78 4.51
C GLU A 179 21.76 -1.31 3.05
N GLN A 180 20.68 -0.64 2.66
CA GLN A 180 20.55 -0.11 1.29
C GLN A 180 21.41 1.11 1.01
N ALA A 181 21.66 1.97 2.00
CA ALA A 181 22.60 3.08 1.86
C ALA A 181 24.05 2.59 1.66
N ALA A 182 24.40 1.42 2.19
CA ALA A 182 25.71 0.80 2.02
C ALA A 182 25.89 0.11 0.65
N LEU A 183 24.80 -0.16 -0.08
CA LEU A 183 24.87 -0.74 -1.42
C LEU A 183 25.48 0.24 -2.43
N PRO A 184 26.15 -0.25 -3.49
CA PRO A 184 26.62 0.59 -4.59
C PRO A 184 25.49 1.45 -5.20
N ALA A 185 25.85 2.58 -5.80
CA ALA A 185 24.91 3.48 -6.46
C ALA A 185 24.02 2.71 -7.47
N GLY A 186 22.71 2.99 -7.44
CA GLY A 186 21.71 2.33 -8.30
C GLY A 186 21.35 0.89 -7.93
N LYS A 187 21.87 0.34 -6.81
CA LYS A 187 21.53 -1.02 -6.35
C LYS A 187 20.48 -1.07 -5.24
N ALA A 188 20.22 0.05 -4.57
CA ALA A 188 19.11 0.18 -3.65
C ALA A 188 17.78 0.02 -4.41
N ARG A 189 16.81 -0.67 -3.80
CA ARG A 189 15.51 -1.00 -4.39
C ARG A 189 14.36 -0.28 -3.69
N ASP A 190 14.41 -0.26 -2.36
CA ASP A 190 13.29 0.23 -1.54
C ASP A 190 13.50 1.67 -1.08
N PHE A 191 14.74 2.18 -1.19
CA PHE A 191 15.10 3.56 -0.87
C PHE A 191 15.83 4.22 -2.04
N ARG A 192 15.55 5.52 -2.23
CA ARG A 192 16.22 6.35 -3.24
C ARG A 192 17.30 7.18 -2.55
N PHE A 193 18.48 7.21 -3.14
CA PHE A 193 19.62 7.93 -2.58
C PHE A 193 20.26 8.87 -3.60
N VAL A 194 20.68 10.03 -3.12
CA VAL A 194 21.55 10.99 -3.81
C VAL A 194 22.82 11.22 -3.01
N ASP A 195 23.87 11.73 -3.65
CA ASP A 195 25.14 11.97 -2.98
C ASP A 195 25.15 13.27 -2.17
N THR A 196 24.44 14.30 -2.65
CA THR A 196 24.35 15.63 -2.03
C THR A 196 22.90 16.10 -1.96
N GLY A 197 22.60 17.01 -1.02
CA GLY A 197 21.22 17.47 -0.76
C GLY A 197 20.63 18.32 -1.89
N ASP A 198 21.44 18.96 -2.71
CA ASP A 198 21.02 19.73 -3.89
C ASP A 198 20.54 18.82 -5.04
N SER A 199 21.15 17.64 -5.21
CA SER A 199 20.72 16.63 -6.19
C SER A 199 19.30 16.10 -5.94
N VAL A 200 18.74 16.31 -4.75
CA VAL A 200 17.31 16.06 -4.50
C VAL A 200 16.46 16.89 -5.47
N TRP A 201 16.78 18.17 -5.67
CA TRP A 201 16.01 19.08 -6.53
C TRP A 201 16.09 18.73 -8.01
N GLU A 202 17.07 17.93 -8.41
CA GLU A 202 17.25 17.52 -9.80
C GLU A 202 16.37 16.32 -10.17
N ILE A 203 15.77 15.66 -9.18
CA ILE A 203 14.91 14.51 -9.39
C ILE A 203 13.49 14.97 -9.69
N GLN A 204 13.05 14.70 -10.93
CA GLN A 204 11.69 14.89 -11.36
C GLN A 204 10.92 13.58 -11.29
N GLU A 205 9.94 13.50 -10.39
CA GLU A 205 9.02 12.36 -10.33
C GLU A 205 7.78 12.69 -11.16
N THR A 206 7.62 11.98 -12.28
CA THR A 206 6.39 12.07 -13.07
C THR A 206 5.40 11.06 -12.51
N ARG A 207 4.34 11.53 -11.84
CA ARG A 207 3.33 10.60 -11.35
C ARG A 207 2.47 10.10 -12.51
N PRO A 208 2.18 8.78 -12.59
CA PRO A 208 1.29 8.26 -13.61
C PRO A 208 -0.08 8.96 -13.50
N TRP A 209 -0.70 9.18 -14.65
CA TRP A 209 -2.06 9.70 -14.79
C TRP A 209 -2.95 8.94 -13.80
N THR A 210 -3.51 9.61 -12.81
CA THR A 210 -4.44 8.96 -11.88
C THR A 210 -5.57 8.31 -12.67
N VAL A 211 -6.00 7.11 -12.27
CA VAL A 211 -7.22 6.50 -12.81
C VAL A 211 -8.38 7.43 -12.41
N PRO A 212 -9.11 8.04 -13.37
CA PRO A 212 -10.14 9.00 -13.02
C PRO A 212 -11.22 8.32 -12.17
N SER A 213 -11.58 8.94 -11.05
CA SER A 213 -12.79 8.54 -10.31
C SER A 213 -14.00 8.61 -11.24
N PRO A 214 -14.98 7.70 -11.12
CA PRO A 214 -16.20 7.73 -11.93
C PRO A 214 -16.83 9.12 -11.92
N LEU A 215 -17.37 9.56 -13.06
CA LEU A 215 -18.11 10.82 -13.16
C LEU A 215 -19.30 10.78 -12.19
N GLN A 216 -19.36 11.73 -11.26
CA GLN A 216 -20.41 11.85 -10.24
C GLN A 216 -21.00 13.26 -10.26
N PRO A 217 -22.33 13.41 -10.14
CA PRO A 217 -22.95 14.73 -10.02
C PRO A 217 -22.53 15.43 -8.73
N THR A 218 -22.13 16.70 -8.81
CA THR A 218 -21.85 17.57 -7.66
C THR A 218 -23.09 18.34 -7.22
N ALA A 219 -23.06 18.89 -6.01
CA ALA A 219 -24.21 19.56 -5.37
C ALA A 219 -24.73 20.82 -6.11
N ASP A 220 -23.94 21.37 -7.02
CA ASP A 220 -24.26 22.48 -7.92
C ASP A 220 -24.80 22.03 -9.30
N GLY A 221 -25.01 20.73 -9.49
CA GLY A 221 -25.55 20.16 -10.74
C GLY A 221 -24.52 19.98 -11.85
N GLN A 222 -23.23 20.12 -11.55
CA GLN A 222 -22.16 19.79 -12.49
C GLN A 222 -21.78 18.31 -12.41
N LEU A 223 -21.07 17.80 -13.43
CA LEU A 223 -20.41 16.50 -13.36
C LEU A 223 -19.01 16.71 -12.78
N GLY A 224 -18.81 16.27 -11.55
CA GLY A 224 -17.49 16.09 -10.94
C GLY A 224 -16.91 14.72 -11.25
N GLY A 225 -15.63 14.51 -10.94
CA GLY A 225 -14.88 13.34 -11.42
C GLY A 225 -14.39 13.53 -12.85
N GLY A 226 -13.38 12.78 -13.28
CA GLY A 226 -12.76 12.94 -14.60
C GLY A 226 -11.70 14.05 -14.73
N ARG A 227 -11.20 14.62 -13.63
CA ARG A 227 -10.00 15.48 -13.69
C ARG A 227 -8.76 14.60 -13.69
N THR A 228 -8.06 14.55 -14.81
CA THR A 228 -6.73 13.97 -14.88
C THR A 228 -5.70 15.09 -14.81
N ILE A 229 -4.80 15.01 -13.82
CA ILE A 229 -3.70 15.95 -13.66
C ILE A 229 -2.43 15.11 -13.58
N GLY A 230 -1.52 15.31 -14.52
CA GLY A 230 -0.13 14.89 -14.36
C GLY A 230 0.60 16.01 -13.63
N TYR A 231 1.22 15.70 -12.49
CA TYR A 231 2.13 16.62 -11.82
C TYR A 231 3.53 16.03 -11.84
N ALA A 232 4.52 16.88 -12.10
CA ALA A 232 5.93 16.56 -11.90
C ALA A 232 6.33 17.09 -10.52
N ARG A 233 6.70 16.19 -9.60
CA ARG A 233 7.29 16.59 -8.33
C ARG A 233 8.78 16.85 -8.55
N VAL A 234 9.30 17.93 -7.97
CA VAL A 234 10.73 18.23 -7.98
C VAL A 234 11.29 17.97 -6.57
N GLY A 235 12.14 16.96 -6.44
CA GLY A 235 12.72 16.55 -5.17
C GLY A 235 11.73 16.08 -4.11
N ASN A 236 12.00 16.44 -2.85
CA ASN A 236 11.22 16.00 -1.69
C ASN A 236 10.10 16.98 -1.28
N GLU A 237 9.90 18.07 -2.01
CA GLU A 237 8.78 18.98 -1.73
C GLU A 237 7.47 18.38 -2.24
N ALA A 238 6.41 18.55 -1.44
CA ALA A 238 5.02 18.27 -1.82
C ALA A 238 4.31 19.61 -2.01
#